data_AF-A0A6A6WQ99-F1
#
_entry.id   AF-A0A6A6WQ99-F1
#
_cell.length_a   1.000
_cell.length_b   1.000
_cell.length_c   1.000
_cell.angle_alpha   90.00
_cell.angle_beta   90.00
_cell.angle_gamma   90.00
#
_symmetry.space_group_name_H-M   'P 1'
#
loop_
_entity.id
_entity.type
_entity.pdbx_description
1 polymer ?
#
loop_
_entity_poly.entity_id
_entity_poly.type
_entity_poly.pdbx_seq_one_letter_code
_entity_poly.pdbx_strand_id
1 'polypeptide(L)'
;MPPVFQLPDELLLKVLQQLPGLPRARQRDILNTSLTSKRLRPIAIEVLLVHPVIHLSRVAQLAHLYFRNPNLIPRVRTVELMSATVKTNPDFVTKNMRLIDGMEYLDREYQQFWGHLIDGCTTTASSRAHWARDLENFDCAAYLGLLLAMLPNMSELLLGPNFLHYYPILNPLICDPESERNGILSPTRSSTPYLDDVFDVLRRKLVALEFPVSSYVTSKVYNPVTRMSRVWNIHSHLGPMSHLRFAQLRSLTIPCFMLGQYRAILPRWRIHTMLPETLEVLRVVDAFHLPIRCFLRAILEWPKTSPALKRVEVYFHNHPYDADCVKRERGLHTHARNLGVELYIRHPHPPVLSPRGIFKPIAPIFDAMDANGQPWRYTEEELLQLEEQAWRRRYGE
;
A
#
# COMPACT_ATOMS: atom_id res chain seq x y z
N MET A 1 -3.74 27.60 33.94
CA MET A 1 -3.83 26.84 32.67
C MET A 1 -2.45 26.73 32.07
N PRO A 2 -2.04 25.56 31.54
CA PRO A 2 -0.78 25.43 30.82
C PRO A 2 -0.69 26.42 29.64
N PRO A 3 0.47 27.06 29.40
CA PRO A 3 0.63 28.09 28.35
C PRO A 3 0.24 27.62 26.94
N VAL A 4 0.41 26.32 26.66
CA VAL A 4 0.06 25.70 25.37
C VAL A 4 -1.41 25.91 25.00
N PHE A 5 -2.32 25.93 25.97
CA PHE A 5 -3.76 26.10 25.70
C PHE A 5 -4.17 27.56 25.46
N GLN A 6 -3.23 28.51 25.47
CA GLN A 6 -3.48 29.91 25.10
C GLN A 6 -3.12 30.18 23.64
N LEU A 7 -2.45 29.25 22.96
CA LEU A 7 -2.10 29.38 21.56
C LEU A 7 -3.37 29.39 20.68
N PRO A 8 -3.40 30.15 19.57
CA PRO A 8 -4.42 30.04 18.54
C PRO A 8 -4.49 28.65 17.90
N ASP A 9 -5.65 28.28 17.36
CA ASP A 9 -5.89 26.94 16.80
C ASP A 9 -4.98 26.65 15.60
N GLU A 10 -4.60 27.67 14.82
CA GLU A 10 -3.68 27.55 13.68
C GLU A 10 -2.26 27.18 14.13
N LEU A 11 -1.82 27.68 15.29
CA LEU A 11 -0.52 27.32 15.86
C LEU A 11 -0.57 25.90 16.44
N LEU A 12 -1.66 25.54 17.11
CA LEU A 12 -1.86 24.17 17.60
C LEU A 12 -1.88 23.16 16.45
N LEU A 13 -2.53 23.50 15.33
CA LEU A 13 -2.52 22.69 14.11
C LEU A 13 -1.10 22.47 13.58
N LYS A 14 -0.29 23.55 13.49
CA LYS A 14 1.10 23.46 13.05
C LYS A 14 1.95 22.60 13.99
N VAL A 15 1.75 22.71 15.30
CA VAL A 15 2.44 21.87 16.30
C VAL A 15 2.11 20.39 16.08
N LEU A 16 0.83 20.03 15.93
CA LEU A 16 0.44 18.65 15.66
C LEU A 16 0.95 18.14 14.30
N GLN A 17 1.06 19.03 13.31
CA GLN A 17 1.62 18.70 12.00
C GLN A 17 3.14 18.47 12.02
N GLN A 18 3.84 18.98 13.03
CA GLN A 18 5.29 18.85 13.19
C GLN A 18 5.70 17.76 14.19
N LEU A 19 4.74 17.02 14.75
CA LEU A 19 5.07 15.91 15.65
C LEU A 19 6.01 14.92 14.94
N PRO A 20 7.18 14.62 15.54
CA PRO A 20 8.17 13.76 14.92
C PRO A 20 7.72 12.29 14.94
N GLY A 21 8.41 11.47 14.17
CA GLY A 21 8.27 10.02 14.20
C GLY A 21 7.55 9.44 12.99
N LEU A 22 7.47 8.11 12.99
CA LEU A 22 6.84 7.32 11.91
C LEU A 22 5.39 7.77 11.71
N PRO A 23 4.84 7.75 10.48
CA PRO A 23 3.45 8.14 10.23
C PRO A 23 2.45 7.51 11.21
N ARG A 24 2.64 6.22 11.55
CA ARG A 24 1.81 5.48 12.51
C ARG A 24 2.01 5.90 13.97
N ALA A 25 3.26 6.09 14.39
CA ALA A 25 3.58 6.57 15.73
C ALA A 25 3.03 7.98 15.93
N ARG A 26 3.26 8.85 14.95
CA ARG A 26 2.73 10.21 14.88
C ARG A 26 1.20 10.22 14.95
N GLN A 27 0.52 9.36 14.21
CA GLN A 27 -0.95 9.27 14.32
C GLN A 27 -1.43 8.85 15.71
N ARG A 28 -0.76 7.88 16.33
CA ARG A 28 -1.06 7.48 17.70
C ARG A 28 -0.84 8.65 18.67
N ASP A 29 0.22 9.42 18.49
CA ASP A 29 0.52 10.59 19.33
C ASP A 29 -0.50 11.72 19.12
N ILE A 30 -0.95 11.95 17.88
CA ILE A 30 -2.05 12.87 17.57
C ILE A 30 -3.36 12.40 18.22
N LEU A 31 -3.67 11.10 18.13
CA LEU A 31 -4.85 10.51 18.76
C LEU A 31 -4.79 10.67 20.29
N ASN A 32 -3.66 10.32 20.91
CA ASN A 32 -3.46 10.52 22.34
C ASN A 32 -3.63 11.99 22.73
N THR A 33 -3.09 12.90 21.93
CA THR A 33 -3.25 14.35 22.14
C THR A 33 -4.71 14.78 22.07
N SER A 34 -5.50 14.20 21.15
CA SER A 34 -6.94 14.46 21.03
C SER A 34 -7.74 14.08 22.30
N LEU A 35 -7.22 13.13 23.09
CA LEU A 35 -7.84 12.67 24.34
C LEU A 35 -7.49 13.56 25.54
N THR A 36 -6.44 14.38 25.45
CA THR A 36 -6.00 15.23 26.56
C THR A 36 -6.89 16.46 26.78
N SER A 37 -7.54 16.97 25.74
CA SER A 37 -8.34 18.20 25.81
C SER A 37 -9.44 18.25 24.75
N LYS A 38 -10.63 18.71 25.16
CA LYS A 38 -11.77 18.94 24.26
C LYS A 38 -11.43 19.93 23.13
N ARG A 39 -10.55 20.91 23.39
CA ARG A 39 -10.11 21.89 22.39
C ARG A 39 -9.18 21.27 21.34
N LEU A 40 -8.31 20.34 21.74
CA LEU A 40 -7.36 19.70 20.82
C LEU A 40 -8.03 18.64 19.93
N ARG A 41 -9.16 18.09 20.35
CA ARG A 41 -9.89 17.06 19.60
C ARG A 41 -10.21 17.45 18.15
N PRO A 42 -10.90 18.57 17.85
CA PRO A 42 -11.20 18.95 16.47
C PRO A 42 -9.94 19.19 15.63
N ILE A 43 -8.90 19.80 16.21
CA ILE A 43 -7.63 20.06 15.55
C ILE A 43 -6.91 18.75 15.20
N ALA A 44 -6.89 17.80 16.14
CA ALA A 44 -6.32 16.48 15.92
C ALA A 44 -7.08 15.69 14.84
N ILE A 45 -8.42 15.74 14.85
CA ILE A 45 -9.26 15.13 13.81
C ILE A 45 -8.92 15.71 12.43
N GLU A 46 -8.76 17.03 12.33
CA GLU A 46 -8.34 17.67 11.08
C GLU A 46 -7.01 17.11 10.58
N VAL A 47 -5.98 17.00 11.43
CA VAL A 47 -4.67 16.45 11.02
C VAL A 47 -4.79 14.99 10.59
N LEU A 48 -5.55 14.17 11.33
CA LEU A 48 -5.77 12.75 11.02
C LEU A 48 -6.51 12.56 9.70
N LEU A 49 -7.48 13.43 9.40
CA LEU A 49 -8.24 13.39 8.14
C LEU A 49 -7.47 13.98 6.96
N VAL A 50 -6.43 14.79 7.14
CA VAL A 50 -5.60 15.26 6.02
C VAL A 50 -4.57 14.20 5.59
N HIS A 51 -4.11 13.37 6.53
CA HIS A 51 -3.16 12.27 6.29
C HIS A 51 -3.70 10.94 6.85
N PRO A 52 -4.79 10.41 6.28
CA PRO A 52 -5.43 9.20 6.79
C PRO A 52 -4.51 7.98 6.67
N VAL A 53 -4.40 7.26 7.77
CA VAL A 53 -3.83 5.91 7.87
C VAL A 53 -4.93 5.13 8.55
N ILE A 54 -5.60 4.27 7.78
CA ILE A 54 -6.82 3.63 8.26
C ILE A 54 -6.81 2.14 8.02
N HIS A 55 -7.40 1.43 8.95
CA HIS A 55 -7.69 0.02 8.77
C HIS A 55 -8.78 -0.16 7.71
N LEU A 56 -8.67 -1.20 6.88
CA LEU A 56 -9.56 -1.46 5.75
C LEU A 56 -11.00 -1.69 6.22
N SER A 57 -11.19 -2.39 7.34
CA SER A 57 -12.52 -2.53 7.97
C SER A 57 -13.11 -1.21 8.49
N ARG A 58 -12.33 -0.12 8.49
CA ARG A 58 -12.76 1.22 8.94
C ARG A 58 -12.98 2.23 7.80
N VAL A 59 -12.90 1.78 6.55
CA VAL A 59 -13.03 2.64 5.36
C VAL A 59 -14.40 3.32 5.31
N ALA A 60 -15.47 2.61 5.67
CA ALA A 60 -16.82 3.18 5.69
C ALA A 60 -16.96 4.33 6.68
N GLN A 61 -16.42 4.19 7.91
CA GLN A 61 -16.40 5.29 8.87
C GLN A 61 -15.59 6.48 8.36
N LEU A 62 -14.45 6.24 7.69
CA LEU A 62 -13.65 7.33 7.13
C LEU A 62 -14.42 8.08 6.02
N ALA A 63 -15.08 7.36 5.11
CA ALA A 63 -15.94 7.96 4.09
C ALA A 63 -17.06 8.81 4.73
N HIS A 64 -17.62 8.36 5.85
CA HIS A 64 -18.64 9.12 6.58
C HIS A 64 -18.06 10.38 7.24
N LEU A 65 -16.86 10.28 7.82
CA LEU A 65 -16.17 11.43 8.38
C LEU A 65 -15.88 12.50 7.33
N TYR A 66 -15.48 12.12 6.11
CA TYR A 66 -15.26 13.10 5.04
C TYR A 66 -16.55 13.75 4.55
N PHE A 67 -17.65 13.02 4.51
CA PHE A 67 -18.96 13.63 4.21
C PHE A 67 -19.36 14.68 5.25
N ARG A 68 -19.07 14.43 6.53
CA ARG A 68 -19.28 15.41 7.61
C ARG A 68 -18.26 16.56 7.60
N ASN A 69 -17.13 16.40 6.92
CA ASN A 69 -16.03 17.38 6.86
C ASN A 69 -15.57 17.62 5.41
N PRO A 70 -16.45 18.09 4.51
CA PRO A 70 -16.16 18.17 3.08
C PRO A 70 -15.04 19.16 2.74
N ASN A 71 -14.79 20.15 3.60
CA ASN A 71 -13.69 21.11 3.47
C ASN A 71 -12.29 20.46 3.57
N LEU A 72 -12.19 19.26 4.16
CA LEU A 72 -10.92 18.54 4.30
C LEU A 72 -10.58 17.69 3.08
N ILE A 73 -11.60 17.25 2.32
CA ILE A 73 -11.44 16.38 1.15
C ILE A 73 -10.37 16.89 0.16
N PRO A 74 -10.35 18.17 -0.26
CA PRO A 74 -9.34 18.65 -1.21
C PRO A 74 -7.92 18.70 -0.65
N ARG A 75 -7.74 18.58 0.67
CA ARG A 75 -6.43 18.66 1.32
C ARG A 75 -5.73 17.30 1.39
N VAL A 76 -6.47 16.21 1.16
CA VAL A 76 -5.93 14.85 1.23
C VAL A 76 -5.09 14.55 0.01
N ARG A 77 -3.80 14.28 0.22
CA ARG A 77 -2.84 13.91 -0.83
C ARG A 77 -2.44 12.44 -0.78
N THR A 78 -2.42 11.87 0.42
CA THR A 78 -1.92 10.53 0.68
C THR A 78 -2.97 9.75 1.46
N VAL A 79 -3.22 8.51 1.05
CA VAL A 79 -4.03 7.55 1.81
C VAL A 79 -3.19 6.32 2.08
N GLU A 80 -2.98 6.01 3.36
CA GLU A 80 -2.38 4.75 3.78
C GLU A 80 -3.49 3.80 4.27
N LEU A 81 -3.57 2.63 3.65
CA LEU A 81 -4.48 1.57 4.07
C LEU A 81 -3.71 0.52 4.87
N MET A 82 -4.35 0.03 5.92
CA MET A 82 -3.85 -1.04 6.77
C MET A 82 -4.88 -2.17 6.81
N SER A 83 -4.41 -3.38 6.98
CA SER A 83 -5.18 -4.57 7.26
C SER A 83 -4.55 -5.18 8.49
N ALA A 84 -5.36 -5.63 9.44
CA ALA A 84 -4.89 -6.11 10.71
C ALA A 84 -3.91 -7.25 10.44
N THR A 85 -2.78 -7.23 11.17
CA THR A 85 -1.95 -8.41 11.33
C THR A 85 -2.83 -9.64 11.52
N VAL A 86 -2.63 -10.62 10.66
CA VAL A 86 -3.33 -11.91 10.53
C VAL A 86 -3.12 -12.80 11.75
N LYS A 87 -3.49 -12.33 12.92
CA LYS A 87 -3.78 -13.19 14.07
C LYS A 87 -5.25 -13.57 14.11
N THR A 88 -6.13 -12.78 13.48
CA THR A 88 -7.56 -13.03 13.45
C THR A 88 -8.00 -13.59 12.11
N ASN A 89 -8.51 -14.83 12.16
CA ASN A 89 -9.27 -15.57 11.16
C ASN A 89 -9.82 -14.71 9.99
N PRO A 90 -9.60 -15.06 8.70
CA PRO A 90 -10.21 -14.36 7.57
C PRO A 90 -11.75 -14.20 7.66
N ASP A 91 -12.45 -15.09 8.36
CA ASP A 91 -13.89 -14.94 8.65
C ASP A 91 -14.21 -13.72 9.52
N PHE A 92 -13.23 -13.22 10.29
CA PHE A 92 -13.33 -12.06 11.15
C PHE A 92 -13.51 -10.77 10.34
N VAL A 93 -12.93 -10.70 9.14
CA VAL A 93 -13.07 -9.54 8.25
C VAL A 93 -14.52 -9.43 7.76
N THR A 94 -15.10 -10.53 7.29
CA THR A 94 -16.47 -10.57 6.75
C THR A 94 -17.54 -10.41 7.83
N LYS A 95 -17.34 -10.98 9.03
CA LYS A 95 -18.33 -10.90 10.12
C LYS A 95 -18.32 -9.58 10.89
N ASN A 96 -17.16 -8.92 11.06
CA ASN A 96 -17.08 -7.66 11.81
C ASN A 96 -17.31 -6.41 10.98
N MET A 97 -17.40 -6.51 9.64
CA MET A 97 -17.81 -5.38 8.80
C MET A 97 -19.26 -4.94 9.06
N ARG A 98 -20.10 -5.83 9.61
CA ARG A 98 -21.48 -5.49 10.02
C ARG A 98 -21.56 -4.75 11.35
N LEU A 99 -20.48 -4.72 12.16
CA LEU A 99 -20.47 -4.09 13.49
C LEU A 99 -20.04 -2.61 13.44
N ILE A 100 -20.42 -1.88 12.38
CA ILE A 100 -20.29 -0.44 12.40
C ILE A 100 -21.43 0.12 13.27
N ASP A 101 -21.24 0.04 14.59
CA ASP A 101 -22.09 0.72 15.56
C ASP A 101 -22.28 2.18 15.12
N GLY A 102 -23.54 2.56 14.86
CA GLY A 102 -23.93 3.92 14.52
C GLY A 102 -24.07 4.27 13.03
N MET A 103 -23.86 3.34 12.09
CA MET A 103 -24.20 3.56 10.66
C MET A 103 -25.55 2.97 10.24
N GLU A 104 -26.35 2.48 11.19
CA GLU A 104 -27.68 1.90 10.95
C GLU A 104 -28.68 2.87 10.31
N TYR A 105 -28.36 4.17 10.31
CA TYR A 105 -29.11 5.20 9.59
C TYR A 105 -28.16 6.03 8.74
N LEU A 106 -27.92 5.57 7.51
CA LEU A 106 -27.41 6.45 6.48
C LEU A 106 -28.49 7.48 6.19
N ASP A 107 -28.21 8.74 6.53
CA ASP A 107 -29.10 9.85 6.19
C ASP A 107 -29.34 9.86 4.67
N ARG A 108 -30.55 10.24 4.26
CA ARG A 108 -30.92 10.38 2.84
C ARG A 108 -29.96 11.35 2.14
N GLU A 109 -29.48 12.37 2.83
CA GLU A 109 -28.46 13.30 2.33
C GLU A 109 -27.16 12.58 1.97
N TYR A 110 -26.75 11.60 2.77
CA TYR A 110 -25.53 10.83 2.54
C TYR A 110 -25.65 9.91 1.32
N GLN A 111 -26.81 9.26 1.17
CA GLN A 111 -27.11 8.43 0.00
C GLN A 111 -27.15 9.27 -1.29
N GLN A 112 -27.77 10.46 -1.24
CA GLN A 112 -27.79 11.39 -2.37
C GLN A 112 -26.37 11.86 -2.74
N PHE A 113 -25.55 12.19 -1.74
CA PHE A 113 -24.17 12.58 -1.95
C PHE A 113 -23.35 11.50 -2.67
N TRP A 114 -23.49 10.23 -2.28
CA TRP A 114 -22.82 9.14 -3.00
C TRP A 114 -23.40 8.90 -4.37
N GLY A 115 -24.71 9.03 -4.56
CA GLY A 115 -25.35 8.94 -5.87
C GLY A 115 -24.67 9.86 -6.89
N HIS A 116 -24.44 11.12 -6.50
CA HIS A 116 -23.70 12.08 -7.33
C HIS A 116 -22.26 11.66 -7.63
N LEU A 117 -21.54 11.09 -6.67
CA LEU A 117 -20.17 10.59 -6.87
C LEU A 117 -20.13 9.37 -7.80
N ILE A 118 -21.05 8.43 -7.60
CA ILE A 118 -21.21 7.22 -8.42
C ILE A 118 -21.51 7.61 -9.87
N ASP A 119 -22.42 8.56 -10.07
CA ASP A 119 -22.76 9.10 -11.39
C ASP A 119 -21.57 9.74 -12.09
N GLY A 120 -20.69 10.42 -11.34
CA GLY A 120 -19.48 11.04 -11.87
C GLY A 120 -18.33 10.08 -12.17
N CYS A 121 -18.29 8.92 -11.52
CA CYS A 121 -17.18 7.96 -11.65
C CYS A 121 -17.47 6.78 -12.57
N THR A 122 -18.71 6.32 -12.64
CA THR A 122 -19.06 5.09 -13.37
C THR A 122 -19.47 5.35 -14.81
N THR A 123 -19.19 4.36 -15.66
CA THR A 123 -19.48 4.48 -17.11
C THR A 123 -20.83 3.88 -17.50
N THR A 124 -21.34 2.89 -16.76
CA THR A 124 -22.54 2.14 -17.13
C THR A 124 -23.59 2.12 -16.02
N ALA A 125 -24.87 2.09 -16.40
CA ALA A 125 -25.98 1.95 -15.46
C ALA A 125 -25.90 0.65 -14.63
N SER A 126 -25.37 -0.44 -15.22
CA SER A 126 -25.13 -1.69 -14.50
C SER A 126 -24.05 -1.54 -13.43
N SER A 127 -22.94 -0.86 -13.73
CA SER A 127 -21.87 -0.55 -12.77
C SER A 127 -22.43 0.25 -11.57
N ARG A 128 -23.27 1.26 -11.84
CA ARG A 128 -23.97 2.04 -10.80
C ARG A 128 -24.86 1.19 -9.90
N ALA A 129 -25.73 0.37 -10.50
CA ALA A 129 -26.66 -0.47 -9.75
C ALA A 129 -25.92 -1.48 -8.86
N HIS A 130 -24.84 -2.08 -9.37
CA HIS A 130 -23.98 -2.97 -8.59
C HIS A 130 -23.31 -2.24 -7.43
N TRP A 131 -22.74 -1.06 -7.68
CA TRP A 131 -22.08 -0.29 -6.63
C TRP A 131 -23.04 0.17 -5.54
N ALA A 132 -24.21 0.69 -5.90
CA ALA A 132 -25.25 1.10 -4.94
C ALA A 132 -25.67 -0.07 -4.05
N ARG A 133 -25.95 -1.23 -4.66
CA ARG A 133 -26.30 -2.45 -3.92
C ARG A 133 -25.18 -2.90 -2.99
N ASP A 134 -23.93 -2.85 -3.42
CA ASP A 134 -22.80 -3.27 -2.58
C ASP A 134 -22.57 -2.29 -1.42
N LEU A 135 -22.77 -0.98 -1.63
CA LEU A 135 -22.77 0.03 -0.55
C LEU A 135 -23.88 -0.18 0.47
N GLU A 136 -25.10 -0.50 0.02
CA GLU A 136 -26.24 -0.86 0.88
C GLU A 136 -25.96 -2.12 1.72
N ASN A 137 -25.19 -3.06 1.17
CA ASN A 137 -24.77 -4.28 1.87
C ASN A 137 -23.51 -4.11 2.74
N PHE A 138 -23.03 -2.88 2.93
CA PHE A 138 -21.81 -2.59 3.69
C PHE A 138 -20.56 -3.30 3.15
N ASP A 139 -20.49 -3.50 1.83
CA ASP A 139 -19.34 -4.13 1.19
C ASP A 139 -18.09 -3.22 1.29
N CYS A 140 -17.02 -3.75 1.86
CA CYS A 140 -15.82 -2.96 2.11
C CYS A 140 -15.13 -2.48 0.83
N ALA A 141 -15.15 -3.27 -0.25
CA ALA A 141 -14.56 -2.86 -1.51
C ALA A 141 -15.36 -1.72 -2.15
N ALA A 142 -16.69 -1.76 -2.04
CA ALA A 142 -17.56 -0.66 -2.46
C ALA A 142 -17.26 0.66 -1.71
N TYR A 143 -17.10 0.60 -0.38
CA TYR A 143 -16.71 1.77 0.42
C TYR A 143 -15.27 2.23 0.14
N LEU A 144 -14.36 1.32 -0.21
CA LEU A 144 -13.02 1.68 -0.65
C LEU A 144 -13.06 2.46 -1.97
N GLY A 145 -13.81 1.97 -2.95
CA GLY A 145 -14.04 2.70 -4.20
C GLY A 145 -14.61 4.10 -3.93
N LEU A 146 -15.58 4.19 -3.02
CA LEU A 146 -16.24 5.45 -2.66
C LEU A 146 -15.26 6.42 -2.01
N LEU A 147 -14.51 5.97 -1.01
CA LEU A 147 -13.48 6.77 -0.36
C LEU A 147 -12.49 7.34 -1.39
N LEU A 148 -12.00 6.51 -2.32
CA LEU A 148 -11.00 6.95 -3.30
C LEU A 148 -11.59 7.91 -4.36
N ALA A 149 -12.86 7.73 -4.71
CA ALA A 149 -13.62 8.63 -5.57
C ALA A 149 -13.84 10.01 -4.91
N MET A 150 -14.08 10.03 -3.58
CA MET A 150 -14.26 11.26 -2.81
C MET A 150 -13.03 12.16 -2.79
N LEU A 151 -11.82 11.65 -3.02
CA LEU A 151 -10.57 12.38 -2.78
C LEU A 151 -9.94 12.89 -4.10
N PRO A 152 -10.35 14.04 -4.64
CA PRO A 152 -9.95 14.49 -5.97
C PRO A 152 -8.45 14.76 -6.09
N ASN A 153 -7.85 15.20 -4.99
CA ASN A 153 -6.47 15.66 -4.90
C ASN A 153 -5.48 14.58 -4.43
N MET A 154 -5.98 13.36 -4.17
CA MET A 154 -5.14 12.24 -3.75
C MET A 154 -4.25 11.78 -4.90
N SER A 155 -2.96 11.72 -4.61
CA SER A 155 -1.88 11.37 -5.53
C SER A 155 -1.04 10.19 -5.05
N GLU A 156 -1.21 9.77 -3.80
CA GLU A 156 -0.41 8.70 -3.20
C GLU A 156 -1.32 7.66 -2.53
N LEU A 157 -1.20 6.41 -2.98
CA LEU A 157 -1.88 5.27 -2.37
C LEU A 157 -0.85 4.31 -1.79
N LEU A 158 -0.88 4.16 -0.47
CA LEU A 158 0.09 3.37 0.28
C LEU A 158 -0.59 2.16 0.92
N LEU A 159 -0.16 0.95 0.53
CA LEU A 159 -0.82 -0.27 0.98
C LEU A 159 0.04 -1.14 1.90
N GLY A 160 1.30 -0.81 2.16
CA GLY A 160 2.07 -1.35 3.28
C GLY A 160 2.02 -2.86 3.49
N PRO A 161 2.05 -3.33 4.76
CA PRO A 161 2.10 -4.75 5.12
C PRO A 161 0.73 -5.43 5.02
N ASN A 162 0.05 -5.28 3.88
CA ASN A 162 -1.26 -5.88 3.65
C ASN A 162 -1.18 -7.05 2.67
N PHE A 163 -2.35 -7.64 2.39
CA PHE A 163 -2.50 -8.67 1.38
C PHE A 163 -3.18 -8.11 0.14
N LEU A 164 -2.68 -8.55 -1.01
CA LEU A 164 -3.16 -8.10 -2.31
C LEU A 164 -4.66 -8.39 -2.56
N HIS A 165 -5.17 -9.54 -2.09
CA HIS A 165 -6.57 -9.94 -2.31
C HIS A 165 -7.58 -9.05 -1.59
N TYR A 166 -7.16 -8.20 -0.66
CA TYR A 166 -8.03 -7.22 -0.02
C TYR A 166 -8.28 -5.96 -0.87
N TYR A 167 -7.60 -5.83 -2.01
CA TYR A 167 -7.67 -4.64 -2.86
C TYR A 167 -8.10 -5.02 -4.28
N PRO A 168 -9.37 -5.43 -4.48
CA PRO A 168 -9.88 -5.75 -5.82
C PRO A 168 -9.78 -4.56 -6.79
N ILE A 169 -9.70 -3.32 -6.30
CA ILE A 169 -9.41 -2.13 -7.12
C ILE A 169 -8.07 -2.20 -7.87
N LEU A 170 -7.11 -3.01 -7.41
CA LEU A 170 -5.83 -3.22 -8.09
C LEU A 170 -5.88 -4.38 -9.09
N ASN A 171 -7.00 -5.10 -9.22
CA ASN A 171 -7.14 -6.21 -10.16
C ASN A 171 -6.66 -5.85 -11.59
N PRO A 172 -6.95 -4.65 -12.16
CA PRO A 172 -6.44 -4.28 -13.48
C PRO A 172 -4.91 -4.36 -13.62
N LEU A 173 -4.17 -4.21 -12.52
CA LEU A 173 -2.70 -4.26 -12.50
C LEU A 173 -2.13 -5.67 -12.37
N ILE A 174 -2.93 -6.62 -11.91
CA ILE A 174 -2.46 -7.94 -11.47
C ILE A 174 -3.05 -9.05 -12.33
N CYS A 175 -4.25 -8.83 -12.85
CA CYS A 175 -4.99 -9.81 -13.65
C CYS A 175 -4.83 -9.45 -15.12
N ASP A 176 -3.89 -10.12 -15.78
CA ASP A 176 -3.82 -10.09 -17.24
C ASP A 176 -5.06 -10.82 -17.82
N PRO A 177 -5.91 -10.15 -18.63
CA PRO A 177 -7.05 -10.78 -19.27
C PRO A 177 -6.68 -12.03 -20.08
N GLU A 178 -5.45 -12.12 -20.60
CA GLU A 178 -4.98 -13.33 -21.30
C GLU A 178 -4.73 -14.50 -20.36
N SER A 179 -4.34 -14.22 -19.10
CA SER A 179 -4.12 -15.26 -18.10
C SER A 179 -5.41 -16.00 -17.73
N GLU A 180 -6.56 -15.31 -17.73
CA GLU A 180 -7.86 -15.94 -17.53
C GLU A 180 -8.23 -16.91 -18.66
N ARG A 181 -7.88 -16.58 -19.91
CA ARG A 181 -8.09 -17.48 -21.06
C ARG A 181 -7.30 -18.78 -20.91
N ASN A 182 -6.18 -18.74 -20.19
CA ASN A 182 -5.33 -19.90 -19.92
C ASN A 182 -5.78 -20.69 -18.67
N GLY A 183 -6.96 -20.39 -18.11
CA GLY A 183 -7.51 -21.10 -16.94
C GLY A 183 -6.80 -20.77 -15.63
N ILE A 184 -5.96 -19.73 -15.61
CA ILE A 184 -5.41 -19.20 -14.36
C ILE A 184 -6.53 -18.39 -13.71
N LEU A 185 -7.15 -18.99 -12.69
CA LEU A 185 -8.22 -18.34 -11.93
C LEU A 185 -7.67 -17.08 -11.26
N SER A 186 -8.11 -15.92 -11.73
CA SER A 186 -7.94 -14.67 -10.99
C SER A 186 -8.69 -14.81 -9.67
N PRO A 187 -8.04 -14.59 -8.52
CA PRO A 187 -8.64 -14.83 -7.21
C PRO A 187 -9.86 -13.96 -6.92
N THR A 188 -10.07 -12.86 -7.66
CA THR A 188 -10.99 -11.80 -7.25
C THR A 188 -11.58 -10.99 -8.39
N ARG A 189 -11.75 -11.52 -9.61
CA ARG A 189 -12.76 -10.95 -10.54
C ARG A 189 -14.19 -11.24 -10.05
N SER A 190 -14.44 -11.11 -8.75
CA SER A 190 -15.77 -10.77 -8.26
C SER A 190 -16.22 -9.55 -9.04
N SER A 191 -17.43 -9.61 -9.58
CA SER A 191 -18.03 -8.69 -10.55
C SER A 191 -18.21 -7.26 -10.02
N THR A 192 -17.12 -6.55 -9.76
CA THR A 192 -17.13 -5.16 -9.27
C THR A 192 -16.63 -4.21 -10.37
N PRO A 193 -17.34 -4.09 -11.51
CA PRO A 193 -16.90 -3.26 -12.64
C PRO A 193 -16.73 -1.78 -12.23
N TYR A 194 -17.45 -1.33 -11.20
CA TYR A 194 -17.31 0.01 -10.67
C TYR A 194 -15.92 0.29 -10.06
N LEU A 195 -15.20 -0.74 -9.60
CA LEU A 195 -13.84 -0.53 -9.11
C LEU A 195 -12.85 -0.30 -10.25
N ASP A 196 -13.10 -0.88 -11.42
CA ASP A 196 -12.31 -0.58 -12.62
C ASP A 196 -12.55 0.87 -13.07
N ASP A 197 -13.82 1.33 -13.04
CA ASP A 197 -14.20 2.72 -13.30
C ASP A 197 -13.48 3.69 -12.32
N VAL A 198 -13.50 3.39 -11.01
CA VAL A 198 -12.81 4.21 -9.99
C VAL A 198 -11.29 4.16 -10.17
N PHE A 199 -10.73 2.98 -10.44
CA PHE A 199 -9.31 2.81 -10.69
C PHE A 199 -8.87 3.63 -11.91
N ASP A 200 -9.72 3.74 -12.93
CA ASP A 200 -9.48 4.53 -14.13
C ASP A 200 -9.37 6.04 -13.87
N VAL A 201 -10.17 6.55 -12.94
CA VAL A 201 -10.02 7.93 -12.44
C VAL A 201 -8.74 8.05 -11.62
N LEU A 202 -8.47 7.08 -10.75
CA LEU A 202 -7.35 7.09 -9.84
C LEU A 202 -5.99 7.03 -10.55
N ARG A 203 -5.80 6.13 -11.51
CA ARG A 203 -4.51 5.91 -12.20
C ARG A 203 -3.99 7.16 -12.92
N ARG A 204 -4.88 8.09 -13.28
CA ARG A 204 -4.51 9.36 -13.97
C ARG A 204 -3.87 10.38 -13.04
N LYS A 205 -4.20 10.35 -11.75
CA LYS A 205 -3.72 11.29 -10.72
C LYS A 205 -2.64 10.72 -9.80
N LEU A 206 -2.45 9.40 -9.80
CA LEU A 206 -1.44 8.76 -8.96
C LEU A 206 -0.03 9.18 -9.37
N VAL A 207 0.71 9.71 -8.39
CA VAL A 207 2.13 10.03 -8.42
C VAL A 207 2.95 8.96 -7.71
N ALA A 208 2.42 8.37 -6.64
CA ALA A 208 3.03 7.26 -5.94
C ALA A 208 2.02 6.13 -5.69
N LEU A 209 2.45 4.90 -5.96
CA LEU A 209 1.68 3.69 -5.66
C LEU A 209 2.58 2.71 -4.92
N GLU A 210 2.15 2.27 -3.76
CA GLU A 210 2.78 1.18 -3.03
C GLU A 210 1.83 -0.01 -2.94
N PHE A 211 2.28 -1.15 -3.47
CA PHE A 211 1.57 -2.41 -3.39
C PHE A 211 1.71 -3.04 -2.00
N PRO A 212 0.72 -3.87 -1.61
CA PRO A 212 0.82 -4.70 -0.42
C PRO A 212 2.06 -5.61 -0.49
N VAL A 213 2.83 -5.67 0.58
CA VAL A 213 4.11 -6.39 0.61
C VAL A 213 3.93 -7.91 0.60
N SER A 214 2.77 -8.40 1.00
CA SER A 214 2.52 -9.84 1.12
C SER A 214 1.75 -10.42 -0.07
N SER A 215 2.33 -11.50 -0.62
CA SER A 215 1.68 -12.46 -1.50
C SER A 215 1.13 -13.67 -0.77
N TYR A 216 1.35 -13.80 0.54
CA TYR A 216 1.03 -15.01 1.31
C TYR A 216 -0.47 -15.18 1.46
N VAL A 217 -1.12 -15.45 0.35
CA VAL A 217 -2.35 -16.18 0.30
C VAL A 217 -1.93 -17.63 0.10
N THR A 218 -1.43 -18.27 1.15
CA THR A 218 -1.86 -19.65 1.34
C THR A 218 -3.31 -19.57 1.83
N SER A 219 -4.24 -19.08 1.00
CA SER A 219 -5.62 -19.48 1.21
C SER A 219 -5.61 -20.96 0.91
N LYS A 220 -5.59 -21.75 1.99
CA LYS A 220 -6.13 -23.09 1.92
C LYS A 220 -7.62 -22.88 1.67
N VAL A 221 -8.00 -22.62 0.42
CA VAL A 221 -9.40 -22.71 0.03
C VAL A 221 -9.68 -24.20 0.10
N TYR A 222 -10.32 -24.60 1.19
CA TYR A 222 -10.83 -25.95 1.31
C TYR A 222 -11.86 -26.13 0.21
N ASN A 223 -11.53 -26.92 -0.80
CA ASN A 223 -12.47 -27.27 -1.83
C ASN A 223 -13.33 -28.43 -1.25
N PRO A 224 -14.61 -28.20 -0.91
CA PRO A 224 -15.44 -29.20 -0.24
C PRO A 224 -15.70 -30.42 -1.12
N VAL A 225 -15.65 -30.27 -2.45
CA VAL A 225 -15.87 -31.34 -3.42
C VAL A 225 -14.67 -32.28 -3.48
N THR A 226 -13.45 -31.74 -3.45
CA THR A 226 -12.22 -32.54 -3.52
C THR A 226 -11.64 -32.92 -2.16
N ARG A 227 -12.14 -32.32 -1.06
CA ARG A 227 -11.57 -32.39 0.30
C ARG A 227 -10.08 -32.07 0.40
N MET A 228 -9.49 -31.51 -0.65
CA MET A 228 -8.10 -31.10 -0.66
C MET A 228 -8.02 -29.62 -0.34
N SER A 229 -7.15 -29.28 0.61
CA SER A 229 -6.62 -27.92 0.70
C SER A 229 -5.67 -27.74 -0.48
N ARG A 230 -6.18 -27.25 -1.62
CA ARG A 230 -5.28 -26.72 -2.64
C ARG A 230 -4.69 -25.46 -2.05
N VAL A 231 -3.37 -25.47 -1.85
CA VAL A 231 -2.62 -24.22 -1.69
C VAL A 231 -2.71 -23.57 -3.06
N TRP A 232 -3.63 -22.63 -3.20
CA TRP A 232 -3.64 -21.78 -4.38
C TRP A 232 -2.40 -20.90 -4.24
N ASN A 233 -1.34 -21.27 -4.94
CA ASN A 233 -0.32 -20.30 -5.29
C ASN A 233 -1.03 -19.34 -6.24
N ILE A 234 -1.68 -18.33 -5.69
CA ILE A 234 -2.17 -17.23 -6.49
C ILE A 234 -0.92 -16.60 -7.07
N HIS A 235 -0.70 -16.91 -8.33
CA HIS A 235 0.33 -16.36 -9.18
C HIS A 235 -0.08 -14.92 -9.52
N SER A 236 -0.05 -14.05 -8.51
CA SER A 236 -0.24 -12.61 -8.69
C SER A 236 1.03 -12.07 -9.34
N HIS A 237 0.96 -11.87 -10.65
CA HIS A 237 2.00 -11.22 -11.42
C HIS A 237 1.54 -9.81 -11.78
N LEU A 238 2.47 -8.88 -11.91
CA LEU A 238 2.14 -7.62 -12.56
C LEU A 238 1.77 -7.92 -14.01
N GLY A 239 0.52 -7.61 -14.35
CA GLY A 239 0.09 -7.52 -15.74
C GLY A 239 0.82 -6.37 -16.44
N PRO A 240 0.71 -6.27 -17.77
CA PRO A 240 1.33 -5.17 -18.50
C PRO A 240 0.72 -3.81 -18.11
N MET A 241 1.42 -3.03 -17.27
CA MET A 241 0.98 -1.69 -16.85
C MET A 241 1.03 -0.66 -17.98
N SER A 242 1.74 -0.92 -19.08
CA SER A 242 1.84 0.01 -20.22
C SER A 242 0.47 0.31 -20.85
N HIS A 243 -0.45 -0.66 -20.86
CA HIS A 243 -1.81 -0.44 -21.36
C HIS A 243 -2.64 0.47 -20.44
N LEU A 244 -2.26 0.53 -19.16
CA LEU A 244 -2.94 1.35 -18.16
C LEU A 244 -2.47 2.82 -18.18
N ARG A 245 -1.49 3.21 -19.00
CA ARG A 245 -1.12 4.62 -19.28
C ARG A 245 -1.18 5.54 -18.05
N PHE A 246 -0.33 5.30 -17.07
CA PHE A 246 -0.20 6.19 -15.93
C PHE A 246 0.40 7.53 -16.36
N ALA A 247 -0.38 8.61 -16.23
CA ALA A 247 0.04 9.94 -16.67
C ALA A 247 1.10 10.57 -15.75
N GLN A 248 1.12 10.22 -14.47
CA GLN A 248 1.93 10.92 -13.46
C GLN A 248 2.68 10.00 -12.49
N LEU A 249 2.63 8.68 -12.68
CA LEU A 249 3.17 7.73 -11.69
C LEU A 249 4.70 7.72 -11.71
N ARG A 250 5.29 8.41 -10.74
CA ARG A 250 6.75 8.59 -10.60
C ARG A 250 7.38 7.62 -9.62
N SER A 251 6.62 7.11 -8.65
CA SER A 251 7.12 6.21 -7.61
C SER A 251 6.27 4.96 -7.53
N LEU A 252 6.90 3.79 -7.68
CA LEU A 252 6.24 2.50 -7.58
C LEU A 252 6.99 1.61 -6.57
N THR A 253 6.28 1.15 -5.55
CA THR A 253 6.79 0.13 -4.62
C THR A 253 6.03 -1.17 -4.87
N ILE A 254 6.76 -2.24 -5.21
CA ILE A 254 6.21 -3.56 -5.51
C ILE A 254 6.98 -4.64 -4.74
N PRO A 255 6.30 -5.67 -4.25
CA PRO A 255 6.99 -6.82 -3.69
C PRO A 255 7.59 -7.71 -4.79
N CYS A 256 8.71 -8.36 -4.49
CA CYS A 256 9.49 -9.13 -5.46
C CYS A 256 8.71 -10.30 -6.06
N PHE A 257 7.74 -10.85 -5.35
CA PHE A 257 6.92 -11.95 -5.88
C PHE A 257 6.09 -11.52 -7.11
N MET A 258 5.71 -10.24 -7.19
CA MET A 258 4.90 -9.71 -8.29
C MET A 258 5.67 -9.64 -9.60
N LEU A 259 7.00 -9.63 -9.51
CA LEU A 259 7.88 -9.77 -10.67
C LEU A 259 7.73 -11.16 -11.29
N GLY A 260 7.34 -12.16 -10.49
CA GLY A 260 7.05 -13.52 -10.92
C GLY A 260 8.19 -14.51 -10.74
N GLN A 261 7.81 -15.77 -10.51
CA GLN A 261 8.74 -16.91 -10.37
C GLN A 261 9.14 -17.52 -11.72
N TYR A 262 8.74 -16.94 -12.84
CA TYR A 262 8.87 -17.54 -14.17
C TYR A 262 10.28 -17.42 -14.76
N ARG A 263 11.19 -18.21 -14.22
CA ARG A 263 12.49 -18.52 -14.81
C ARG A 263 12.44 -19.47 -16.00
N ALA A 264 11.32 -20.16 -16.24
CA ALA A 264 11.31 -21.32 -17.12
C ALA A 264 10.48 -21.19 -18.41
N ILE A 265 9.54 -20.24 -18.53
CA ILE A 265 8.49 -20.34 -19.58
C ILE A 265 8.49 -19.19 -20.60
N LEU A 266 9.05 -18.00 -20.33
CA LEU A 266 8.98 -16.88 -21.27
C LEU A 266 10.35 -16.25 -21.58
N PRO A 267 10.93 -16.51 -22.77
CA PRO A 267 12.24 -15.99 -23.17
C PRO A 267 12.26 -14.49 -23.54
N ARG A 268 11.17 -13.73 -23.33
CA ARG A 268 11.10 -12.31 -23.68
C ARG A 268 10.28 -11.54 -22.65
N TRP A 269 10.86 -11.29 -21.49
CA TRP A 269 10.31 -10.30 -20.56
C TRP A 269 10.29 -8.95 -21.25
N ARG A 270 9.10 -8.46 -21.58
CA ARG A 270 8.90 -7.09 -22.01
C ARG A 270 8.76 -6.22 -20.78
N ILE A 271 9.86 -5.97 -20.06
CA ILE A 271 9.83 -5.08 -18.89
C ILE A 271 9.25 -3.70 -19.27
N HIS A 272 9.49 -3.26 -20.51
CA HIS A 272 8.90 -2.04 -21.07
C HIS A 272 7.37 -2.04 -21.11
N THR A 273 6.70 -3.19 -21.08
CA THR A 273 5.24 -3.24 -20.96
C THR A 273 4.78 -3.38 -19.51
N MET A 274 5.65 -3.78 -18.58
CA MET A 274 5.30 -4.02 -17.18
C MET A 274 5.36 -2.76 -16.32
N LEU A 275 6.21 -1.78 -16.67
CA LEU A 275 6.41 -0.57 -15.90
C LEU A 275 5.94 0.66 -16.69
N PRO A 276 5.36 1.67 -16.03
CA PRO A 276 4.96 2.90 -16.70
C PRO A 276 6.18 3.72 -17.13
N GLU A 277 6.10 4.38 -18.29
CA GLU A 277 7.17 5.23 -18.84
C GLU A 277 7.48 6.46 -17.98
N THR A 278 6.54 6.87 -17.13
CA THR A 278 6.67 8.03 -16.21
C THR A 278 7.43 7.70 -14.93
N LEU A 279 7.84 6.43 -14.74
CA LEU A 279 8.42 5.95 -13.50
C LEU A 279 9.82 6.52 -13.27
N GLU A 280 10.01 7.24 -12.16
CA GLU A 280 11.31 7.78 -11.75
C GLU A 280 12.00 6.90 -10.69
N VAL A 281 11.21 6.31 -9.78
CA VAL A 281 11.68 5.53 -8.65
C VAL A 281 10.94 4.20 -8.58
N LEU A 282 11.68 3.10 -8.72
CA LEU A 282 11.18 1.75 -8.48
C LEU A 282 11.72 1.21 -7.17
N ARG A 283 10.86 0.72 -6.29
CA ARG A 283 11.24 0.02 -5.07
C ARG A 283 10.75 -1.42 -5.14
N VAL A 284 11.66 -2.37 -5.01
CA VAL A 284 11.36 -3.78 -4.90
C VAL A 284 11.56 -4.21 -3.46
N VAL A 285 10.48 -4.60 -2.81
CA VAL A 285 10.49 -5.05 -1.41
C VAL A 285 10.38 -6.56 -1.34
N ASP A 286 10.74 -7.15 -0.20
CA ASP A 286 10.70 -8.60 -0.01
C ASP A 286 11.52 -9.38 -1.05
N ALA A 287 12.69 -8.85 -1.42
CA ALA A 287 13.49 -9.36 -2.53
C ALA A 287 14.20 -10.69 -2.20
N PHE A 288 14.20 -11.59 -3.19
CA PHE A 288 14.97 -12.83 -3.20
C PHE A 288 16.06 -12.74 -4.27
N HIS A 289 17.28 -13.21 -4.01
CA HIS A 289 18.42 -13.04 -4.93
C HIS A 289 18.17 -13.56 -6.34
N LEU A 290 17.41 -14.64 -6.46
CA LEU A 290 17.32 -15.38 -7.70
C LEU A 290 16.42 -14.68 -8.74
N PRO A 291 15.17 -14.26 -8.42
CA PRO A 291 14.34 -13.48 -9.34
C PRO A 291 14.86 -12.05 -9.52
N ILE A 292 15.32 -11.40 -8.43
CA ILE A 292 15.68 -9.99 -8.49
C ILE A 292 16.87 -9.72 -9.41
N ARG A 293 17.84 -10.64 -9.50
CA ARG A 293 19.00 -10.46 -10.38
C ARG A 293 18.63 -10.45 -11.86
N CYS A 294 17.77 -11.38 -12.27
CA CYS A 294 17.27 -11.43 -13.64
C CYS A 294 16.50 -10.16 -13.97
N PHE A 295 15.64 -9.74 -13.06
CA PHE A 295 14.86 -8.52 -13.18
C PHE A 295 15.74 -7.26 -13.27
N LEU A 296 16.72 -7.11 -12.37
CA LEU A 296 17.62 -5.96 -12.36
C LEU A 296 18.42 -5.86 -13.66
N ARG A 297 18.92 -6.97 -14.21
CA ARG A 297 19.61 -6.92 -15.51
C ARG A 297 18.71 -6.39 -16.60
N ALA A 298 17.49 -6.92 -16.70
CA ALA A 298 16.54 -6.49 -17.71
C ALA A 298 16.04 -5.05 -17.48
N ILE A 299 15.92 -4.59 -16.22
CA ILE A 299 15.66 -3.19 -15.89
C ILE A 299 16.83 -2.29 -16.26
N LEU A 300 18.07 -2.70 -16.04
CA LEU A 300 19.22 -1.87 -16.37
C LEU A 300 19.43 -1.76 -17.89
N GLU A 301 18.92 -2.70 -18.66
CA GLU A 301 18.82 -2.56 -20.12
C GLU A 301 17.66 -1.65 -20.57
N TRP A 302 16.68 -1.39 -19.69
CA TRP A 302 15.46 -0.61 -19.95
C TRP A 302 15.65 0.91 -20.10
N PRO A 303 16.59 1.61 -19.43
CA PRO A 303 16.84 3.05 -19.62
C PRO A 303 17.01 3.50 -21.07
N LYS A 304 17.43 2.61 -21.98
CA LYS A 304 17.42 2.88 -23.44
C LYS A 304 16.02 3.20 -23.99
N THR A 305 14.98 2.81 -23.27
CA THR A 305 13.56 2.90 -23.65
C THR A 305 12.69 3.64 -22.64
N SER A 306 13.18 3.89 -21.42
CA SER A 306 12.49 4.73 -20.42
C SER A 306 13.48 5.65 -19.72
N PRO A 307 13.73 6.86 -20.26
CA PRO A 307 14.70 7.80 -19.71
C PRO A 307 14.28 8.40 -18.36
N ALA A 308 13.04 8.18 -17.92
CA ALA A 308 12.53 8.73 -16.67
C ALA A 308 13.09 8.00 -15.43
N LEU A 309 13.45 6.71 -15.54
CA LEU A 309 13.87 5.90 -14.39
C LEU A 309 15.24 6.37 -13.89
N LYS A 310 15.26 6.97 -12.70
CA LYS A 310 16.45 7.51 -12.04
C LYS A 310 16.97 6.61 -10.93
N ARG A 311 16.08 5.89 -10.25
CA ARG A 311 16.41 5.17 -9.01
C ARG A 311 15.72 3.82 -8.92
N VAL A 312 16.49 2.80 -8.56
CA VAL A 312 15.99 1.46 -8.24
C VAL A 312 16.47 1.10 -6.85
N GLU A 313 15.54 0.74 -5.98
CA GLU A 313 15.82 0.30 -4.62
C GLU A 313 15.36 -1.15 -4.46
N VAL A 314 16.17 -1.94 -3.78
CA VAL A 314 15.91 -3.35 -3.52
C VAL A 314 16.10 -3.60 -2.04
N TYR A 315 15.05 -4.11 -1.39
CA TYR A 315 15.02 -4.45 0.02
C TYR A 315 14.87 -5.97 0.15
N PHE A 316 15.93 -6.63 0.60
CA PHE A 316 15.98 -8.09 0.68
C PHE A 316 15.26 -8.65 1.91
N HIS A 317 14.62 -9.82 1.74
CA HIS A 317 14.00 -10.58 2.82
C HIS A 317 14.97 -11.59 3.43
N ASN A 318 15.30 -11.45 4.71
CA ASN A 318 15.96 -12.48 5.56
C ASN A 318 17.09 -13.29 4.91
N HIS A 319 17.85 -12.71 3.99
CA HIS A 319 18.91 -13.45 3.34
C HIS A 319 20.20 -13.32 4.15
N PRO A 320 20.85 -14.43 4.53
CA PRO A 320 22.17 -14.35 5.13
C PRO A 320 23.10 -13.61 4.18
N TYR A 321 23.85 -12.68 4.75
CA TYR A 321 24.86 -11.89 4.05
C TYR A 321 25.93 -12.84 3.49
N ASP A 322 25.90 -13.08 2.18
CA ASP A 322 26.89 -13.89 1.46
C ASP A 322 27.91 -12.95 0.79
N ALA A 323 29.19 -13.10 1.13
CA ALA A 323 30.27 -12.30 0.57
C ALA A 323 30.34 -12.40 -0.97
N ASP A 324 29.94 -13.53 -1.55
CA ASP A 324 29.86 -13.70 -3.00
C ASP A 324 28.67 -12.94 -3.62
N CYS A 325 27.58 -12.74 -2.86
CA CYS A 325 26.51 -11.85 -3.29
C CYS A 325 27.00 -10.41 -3.38
N VAL A 326 27.75 -9.93 -2.39
CA VAL A 326 28.29 -8.55 -2.36
C VAL A 326 29.22 -8.28 -3.54
N LYS A 327 30.13 -9.21 -3.86
CA LYS A 327 31.03 -9.06 -5.02
C LYS A 327 30.24 -8.92 -6.33
N ARG A 328 29.19 -9.73 -6.50
CA ARG A 328 28.33 -9.69 -7.69
C ARG A 328 27.47 -8.42 -7.73
N GLU A 329 27.04 -7.91 -6.59
CA GLU A 329 26.28 -6.66 -6.46
C GLU A 329 27.11 -5.43 -6.83
N ARG A 330 28.41 -5.40 -6.51
CA ARG A 330 29.31 -4.31 -6.97
C ARG A 330 29.32 -4.15 -8.48
N GLY A 331 29.27 -5.26 -9.22
CA GLY A 331 29.15 -5.24 -10.68
C GLY A 331 27.83 -4.60 -11.14
N LEU A 332 26.72 -4.91 -10.47
CA LEU A 332 25.41 -4.31 -10.77
C LEU A 332 25.36 -2.82 -10.43
N HIS A 333 25.92 -2.39 -9.30
CA HIS A 333 25.99 -0.96 -8.95
C HIS A 333 26.80 -0.17 -9.96
N THR A 334 27.95 -0.70 -10.40
CA THR A 334 28.78 -0.06 -11.41
C THR A 334 28.03 0.04 -12.75
N HIS A 335 27.35 -1.04 -13.14
CA HIS A 335 26.54 -1.06 -14.35
C HIS A 335 25.38 -0.05 -14.30
N ALA A 336 24.64 -0.01 -13.19
CA ALA A 336 23.54 0.94 -12.97
C ALA A 336 24.02 2.39 -13.04
N ARG A 337 25.13 2.71 -12.37
CA ARG A 337 25.74 4.05 -12.40
C ARG A 337 26.13 4.47 -13.81
N ASN A 338 26.69 3.56 -14.62
CA ASN A 338 27.04 3.86 -16.01
C ASN A 338 25.82 4.16 -16.89
N LEU A 339 24.63 3.76 -16.44
CA LEU A 339 23.35 4.02 -17.11
C LEU A 339 22.61 5.23 -16.52
N GLY A 340 23.21 5.95 -15.55
CA GLY A 340 22.57 7.06 -14.86
C GLY A 340 21.50 6.64 -13.85
N VAL A 341 21.45 5.36 -13.48
CA VAL A 341 20.48 4.82 -12.51
C VAL A 341 21.16 4.60 -11.16
N GLU A 342 20.60 5.18 -10.11
CA GLU A 342 21.02 4.89 -8.74
C GLU A 342 20.43 3.55 -8.29
N LEU A 343 21.28 2.58 -7.98
CA LEU A 343 20.88 1.30 -7.41
C LEU A 343 21.18 1.29 -5.91
N TYR A 344 20.14 1.08 -5.09
CA TYR A 344 20.26 0.87 -3.65
C TYR A 344 19.90 -0.58 -3.33
N ILE A 345 20.83 -1.33 -2.78
CA ILE A 345 20.60 -2.69 -2.30
C ILE A 345 20.72 -2.67 -0.78
N ARG A 346 19.60 -2.93 -0.11
CA ARG A 346 19.55 -3.01 1.34
C ARG A 346 19.34 -4.46 1.75
N HIS A 347 20.36 -4.99 2.42
CA HIS A 347 20.27 -6.25 3.14
C HIS A 347 19.83 -5.96 4.58
N PRO A 348 19.06 -6.86 5.21
CA PRO A 348 18.89 -6.79 6.65
C PRO A 348 20.28 -6.83 7.32
N HIS A 349 20.53 -5.94 8.29
CA HIS A 349 21.85 -5.81 8.92
C HIS A 349 22.41 -7.16 9.38
N PRO A 350 23.70 -7.45 9.13
CA PRO A 350 24.33 -8.69 9.56
C PRO A 350 24.24 -8.83 11.09
N PRO A 351 24.13 -10.06 11.61
CA PRO A 351 23.82 -10.31 13.02
C PRO A 351 24.85 -9.84 14.05
N VAL A 352 25.99 -9.32 13.60
CA VAL A 352 27.19 -9.13 14.43
C VAL A 352 27.22 -7.77 15.14
N LEU A 353 26.58 -6.72 14.60
CA LEU A 353 26.57 -5.38 15.23
C LEU A 353 25.25 -5.06 15.97
N SER A 354 24.19 -5.85 15.71
CA SER A 354 23.02 -5.93 16.56
C SER A 354 22.37 -7.30 16.35
N PRO A 355 22.36 -8.18 17.37
CA PRO A 355 21.66 -9.45 17.27
C PRO A 355 20.17 -9.29 16.90
N ARG A 356 19.61 -8.07 17.01
CA ARG A 356 18.18 -7.77 16.96
C ARG A 356 17.87 -6.38 16.39
N GLY A 357 18.43 -6.04 15.22
CA GLY A 357 18.05 -4.82 14.48
C GLY A 357 16.53 -4.68 14.38
N ILE A 358 16.00 -3.47 14.41
CA ILE A 358 14.55 -3.24 14.46
C ILE A 358 13.83 -3.88 13.27
N PHE A 359 14.52 -3.92 12.12
CA PHE A 359 14.03 -4.53 10.89
C PHE A 359 14.46 -5.99 10.73
N LYS A 360 15.08 -6.61 11.75
CA LYS A 360 15.10 -8.07 11.84
C LYS A 360 13.70 -8.53 12.25
N PRO A 361 13.02 -9.32 11.42
CA PRO A 361 11.82 -10.02 11.85
C PRO A 361 12.23 -11.07 12.88
N ILE A 362 12.22 -10.72 14.17
CA ILE A 362 12.15 -11.71 15.27
C ILE A 362 10.76 -12.39 15.26
N ALA A 363 9.78 -11.72 14.65
CA ALA A 363 8.43 -12.17 14.33
C ALA A 363 8.18 -11.96 12.82
N PRO A 364 7.19 -12.61 12.19
CA PRO A 364 6.91 -12.49 10.75
C PRO A 364 6.95 -11.02 10.27
N ILE A 365 7.38 -10.75 9.03
CA ILE A 365 7.60 -9.41 8.44
C ILE A 365 6.50 -8.38 8.79
N PHE A 366 5.26 -8.83 8.95
CA PHE A 366 4.12 -8.06 9.41
C PHE A 366 4.30 -7.43 10.79
N ASP A 367 4.76 -8.18 11.78
CA ASP A 367 4.92 -7.68 13.15
C ASP A 367 6.06 -6.64 13.21
N ALA A 368 7.10 -6.82 12.39
CA ALA A 368 8.20 -5.85 12.27
C ALA A 368 7.78 -4.60 11.47
N MET A 369 7.06 -4.75 10.37
CA MET A 369 6.53 -3.63 9.58
C MET A 369 5.44 -2.87 10.33
N ASP A 370 4.63 -3.56 11.14
CA ASP A 370 3.60 -2.94 11.95
C ASP A 370 4.18 -2.20 13.14
N ALA A 371 5.19 -2.76 13.79
CA ALA A 371 5.89 -2.09 14.88
C ALA A 371 6.76 -0.92 14.42
N ASN A 372 7.39 -1.03 13.24
CA ASN A 372 8.52 -0.17 12.85
C ASN A 372 8.31 0.58 11.53
N GLY A 373 7.15 0.43 10.90
CA GLY A 373 6.79 1.08 9.65
C GLY A 373 7.44 0.45 8.40
N GLN A 374 7.33 1.17 7.28
CA GLN A 374 7.91 0.80 5.99
C GLN A 374 9.35 1.35 5.89
N PRO A 375 10.41 0.52 5.97
CA PRO A 375 11.79 1.00 6.05
C PRO A 375 12.22 1.84 4.84
N TRP A 376 11.59 1.65 3.68
CA TRP A 376 11.87 2.42 2.47
C TRP A 376 11.35 3.86 2.46
N ARG A 377 10.65 4.29 3.51
CA ARG A 377 10.19 5.67 3.66
C ARG A 377 11.15 6.56 4.43
N TYR A 378 12.25 6.00 4.92
CA TYR A 378 13.18 6.68 5.80
C TYR A 378 14.56 6.81 5.16
N THR A 379 15.23 7.91 5.48
CA THR A 379 16.67 8.03 5.20
C THR A 379 17.46 7.02 6.03
N GLU A 380 18.73 6.82 5.68
CA GLU A 380 19.60 5.93 6.44
C GLU A 380 19.79 6.45 7.88
N GLU A 381 19.95 7.77 8.05
CA GLU A 381 20.07 8.41 9.35
C GLU A 381 18.81 8.23 10.19
N GLU A 382 17.62 8.40 9.59
CA GLU A 382 16.35 8.18 10.27
C GLU A 382 16.20 6.73 10.72
N LEU A 383 16.56 5.76 9.87
CA LEU A 383 16.53 4.35 10.24
C LEU A 383 17.47 4.05 11.41
N LEU A 384 18.70 4.58 11.37
CA LEU A 384 19.67 4.42 12.46
C LEU A 384 19.18 5.04 13.77
N GLN A 385 18.58 6.24 13.71
CA GLN A 385 17.98 6.88 14.88
C GLN A 385 16.81 6.06 15.45
N LEU A 386 15.95 5.51 14.58
CA LEU A 386 14.86 4.64 15.01
C LEU A 386 15.41 3.38 15.65
N GLU A 387 16.43 2.76 15.04
CA GLU A 387 17.17 1.61 15.57
C GLU A 387 17.71 1.86 16.97
N GLU A 388 18.36 3.00 17.16
CA GLU A 388 18.86 3.42 18.46
C GLU A 388 17.71 3.66 19.46
N GLN A 389 16.63 4.33 19.05
CA GLN A 389 15.49 4.62 19.93
C GLN A 389 14.79 3.36 20.42
N ALA A 390 14.50 2.38 19.56
CA ALA A 390 13.86 1.16 20.05
C ALA A 390 14.83 0.24 20.78
N TRP A 391 16.14 0.31 20.51
CA TRP A 391 17.14 -0.32 21.36
C TRP A 391 17.10 0.26 22.78
N ARG A 392 17.10 1.59 22.92
CA ARG A 392 16.97 2.28 24.21
C ARG A 392 15.65 1.93 24.92
N ARG A 393 14.51 1.86 24.22
CA ARG A 393 13.22 1.48 24.84
C ARG A 393 13.18 0.02 25.34
N ARG A 394 13.95 -0.89 24.72
CA ARG A 394 13.94 -2.31 25.06
C ARG A 394 14.95 -2.67 26.15
N TYR A 395 16.07 -1.94 26.21
CA TYR A 395 17.22 -2.31 27.04
C TYR A 395 17.81 -1.17 27.86
N GLY A 396 17.38 0.07 27.62
CA GLY A 396 17.71 1.21 28.47
C GLY A 396 16.84 1.16 29.73
N GLU A 397 17.53 1.19 30.86
CA GLU A 397 17.02 1.19 32.24
C GLU A 397 15.92 2.23 32.51
#